data_AF-A0A6B3CN11-F1
#
_entry.id   AF-A0A6B3CN11-F1
#
_cell.length_a   1.000
_cell.length_b   1.000
_cell.length_c   1.000
_cell.angle_alpha   90.00
_cell.angle_beta   90.00
_cell.angle_gamma   90.00
#
_symmetry.space_group_name_H-M   'P 1'
#
loop_
_entity.id
_entity.type
_entity.pdbx_description
1 polymer ?
#
loop_
_entity_poly.entity_id
_entity_poly.type
_entity_poly.pdbx_seq_one_letter_code
_entity_poly.pdbx_strand_id
1 'polypeptide(L)' 'HGEGTPYAAAKAAAMRAHATQITVAEPYFALSNDLAQPLLTTEYYELVRGERGDVGADGRESDLFAGITTAPGSGVTS' A
#
# COMPACT_ATOMS: atom_id res chain seq x y z
N HIS A 1 -5.01 -14.70 -9.92
CA HIS A 1 -5.37 -14.51 -8.51
C HIS A 1 -4.38 -15.36 -7.71
N GLY A 2 -3.51 -14.76 -6.88
CA GLY A 2 -2.70 -15.53 -5.94
C GLY A 2 -1.20 -15.62 -6.20
N GLU A 3 -0.50 -14.51 -6.21
CA GLU A 3 0.77 -14.40 -5.47
C GLU A 3 0.69 -13.09 -4.69
N GLY A 4 0.67 -13.17 -3.36
CA GLY A 4 0.65 -11.96 -2.53
C GLY A 4 1.92 -11.17 -2.76
N THR A 5 1.82 -9.84 -2.76
CA THR A 5 3.00 -8.97 -2.84
C THR A 5 3.97 -9.33 -1.70
N PRO A 6 5.30 -9.13 -1.86
CA PRO A 6 6.29 -9.48 -0.83
C PRO A 6 6.00 -8.82 0.54
N TYR A 7 5.13 -7.81 0.57
CA TYR A 7 4.74 -7.06 1.76
C TYR A 7 3.42 -7.53 2.40
N ALA A 8 2.72 -8.53 1.82
CA ALA A 8 1.43 -9.00 2.33
C ALA A 8 1.52 -9.50 3.78
N ALA A 9 2.56 -10.27 4.11
CA ALA A 9 2.81 -10.76 5.46
C ALA A 9 3.09 -9.61 6.45
N ALA A 10 3.86 -8.60 6.02
CA ALA A 10 4.14 -7.42 6.83
C ALA A 10 2.87 -6.61 7.11
N LYS A 11 2.01 -6.42 6.10
CA LYS A 11 0.69 -5.79 6.25
C LYS A 11 -0.17 -6.55 7.25
N ALA A 12 -0.27 -7.87 7.12
CA ALA A 12 -1.05 -8.68 8.06
C ALA A 12 -0.49 -8.63 9.48
N ALA A 13 0.83 -8.59 9.66
CA ALA A 13 1.46 -8.42 10.98
C ALA A 13 1.15 -7.04 11.59
N ALA A 14 1.24 -5.96 10.80
CA ALA A 14 0.89 -4.62 11.24
C ALA A 14 -0.59 -4.53 11.65
N MET A 15 -1.50 -5.11 10.86
CA MET A 15 -2.93 -5.14 11.20
C MET A 15 -3.21 -5.90 12.50
N ARG A 16 -2.53 -7.02 12.75
CA ARG A 16 -2.64 -7.77 14.03
C ARG A 16 -2.14 -6.98 15.23
N ALA A 17 -1.16 -6.10 15.06
CA ALA A 17 -0.65 -5.26 16.15
C ALA A 17 -1.71 -4.25 16.65
N HIS A 18 -2.72 -3.93 15.84
CA HIS A 18 -3.84 -3.06 16.21
C HIS A 18 -5.06 -3.84 16.74
N ALA A 19 -4.84 -4.81 17.63
CA ALA A 19 -5.85 -5.77 18.09
C ALA A 19 -7.11 -5.16 18.72
N THR A 20 -7.06 -3.93 19.25
CA THR A 20 -8.25 -3.25 19.79
C THR A 20 -9.19 -2.74 18.69
N GLN A 21 -8.68 -2.57 17.46
CA GLN A 21 -9.39 -1.96 16.34
C GLN A 21 -9.66 -2.95 15.21
N ILE A 22 -8.85 -4.00 15.09
CA ILE A 22 -8.84 -4.92 13.96
C ILE A 22 -8.75 -6.36 14.46
N THR A 23 -9.62 -7.21 13.92
CA THR A 23 -9.50 -8.67 14.02
C THR A 23 -8.99 -9.22 12.69
N VAL A 24 -7.90 -9.99 12.69
CA VAL A 24 -7.32 -10.59 11.48
C VAL A 24 -7.53 -12.10 11.51
N ALA A 25 -8.18 -12.63 10.47
CA ALA A 25 -8.36 -14.05 10.21
C ALA A 25 -8.12 -14.28 8.72
N GLU A 26 -6.86 -14.55 8.36
CA GLU A 26 -6.43 -14.63 6.97
C GLU A 26 -7.30 -15.60 6.14
N PRO A 27 -7.69 -15.22 4.90
CA PRO A 27 -7.24 -14.04 4.14
C PRO A 27 -8.07 -12.76 4.39
N TYR A 28 -8.77 -12.66 5.53
CA TYR A 28 -9.69 -11.56 5.84
C TYR A 28 -9.29 -10.77 7.11
N PHE A 29 -9.93 -9.62 7.27
CA PHE A 29 -9.96 -8.86 8.51
C PHE A 29 -11.36 -8.28 8.73
N ALA A 30 -11.66 -7.89 9.95
CA ALA A 30 -12.86 -7.14 10.30
C ALA A 30 -12.51 -5.98 11.24
N LEU A 31 -13.29 -4.90 11.14
CA LEU A 31 -13.27 -3.79 12.09
C LEU A 31 -14.38 -3.98 13.13
N SER A 32 -14.66 -2.95 13.95
CA SER A 32 -15.71 -2.99 14.98
C SER A 32 -17.15 -3.15 14.46
N ASN A 33 -17.35 -3.11 13.14
CA ASN A 33 -18.65 -3.35 12.51
C ASN A 33 -18.84 -4.82 12.08
N ASP A 34 -17.90 -5.71 12.42
CA ASP A 34 -17.90 -7.14 12.14
C ASP A 34 -18.03 -7.52 10.66
N LEU A 35 -17.80 -6.56 9.75
CA LEU A 35 -17.84 -6.83 8.32
C LEU A 35 -16.49 -7.40 7.88
N ALA A 36 -16.49 -8.66 7.46
CA ALA A 36 -15.32 -9.30 6.88
C ALA A 36 -14.92 -8.63 5.55
N GLN A 37 -13.65 -8.26 5.45
CA GLN A 37 -13.03 -7.62 4.29
C GLN A 37 -11.78 -8.40 3.89
N PRO A 38 -11.51 -8.57 2.58
CA PRO A 38 -10.30 -9.24 2.13
C PRO A 38 -9.06 -8.41 2.48
N LEU A 39 -8.00 -9.09 2.91
CA LEU A 39 -6.70 -8.47 3.10
C LEU A 39 -6.05 -8.23 1.73
N LEU A 40 -6.25 -7.03 1.18
CA LEU A 40 -5.77 -6.66 -0.15
C LEU A 40 -4.25 -6.51 -0.19
N THR A 41 -3.63 -7.10 -1.21
CA THR A 41 -2.19 -6.99 -1.47
C THR A 41 -1.84 -5.85 -2.42
N THR A 42 -2.85 -5.33 -3.14
CA THR A 42 -2.75 -4.16 -4.01
C THR A 42 -3.57 -3.03 -3.41
N GLU A 43 -2.95 -1.87 -3.29
CA GLU A 43 -3.60 -0.63 -2.87
C GLU A 43 -3.71 0.32 -4.07
N TYR A 44 -4.82 1.04 -4.14
CA TYR A 44 -5.10 1.96 -5.23
C TYR A 44 -5.15 3.38 -4.67
N TYR A 45 -4.62 4.32 -5.44
CA TYR A 45 -4.51 5.73 -5.05
C TYR A 45 -5.03 6.62 -6.18
N GLU A 46 -5.39 7.85 -5.80
CA GLU A 46 -5.80 8.91 -6.72
C GLU A 46 -4.80 10.06 -6.67
N LEU A 47 -4.30 10.48 -7.83
CA LEU A 47 -3.44 11.66 -7.95
C LEU A 47 -4.30 12.92 -7.84
N VAL A 48 -4.45 13.45 -6.63
CA VAL A 48 -5.24 14.66 -6.36
C VAL A 48 -4.52 15.95 -6.80
N ARG A 49 -3.18 15.94 -6.82
CA ARG A 49 -2.35 17.08 -7.22
C ARG A 49 -0.99 16.61 -7.72
N GLY A 50 -0.49 17.26 -8.77
CA GLY A 50 0.81 16.98 -9.36
C GLY A 50 0.65 16.57 -10.83
N GLU A 51 1.78 16.21 -11.44
CA GLU A 51 1.81 15.63 -12.78
C GLU A 51 1.95 14.12 -12.66
N ARG A 52 1.30 13.40 -13.57
CA ARG A 52 1.37 11.95 -13.63
C ARG A 52 2.70 11.52 -14.25
N GLY A 53 3.35 10.51 -13.69
CA GLY A 53 4.45 9.79 -14.31
C GLY A 53 4.00 8.78 -15.37
N ASP A 54 4.88 7.83 -15.68
CA ASP A 54 4.62 6.80 -16.69
C ASP A 54 3.48 5.86 -16.27
N VAL A 55 2.58 5.58 -17.22
CA VAL A 55 1.41 4.72 -17.01
C VAL A 55 1.51 3.41 -17.77
N GLY A 56 0.93 2.36 -17.18
CA GLY A 56 0.75 1.08 -17.84
C GLY A 56 -0.38 1.07 -18.87
N ALA A 57 -0.60 -0.09 -19.49
CA ALA A 57 -1.67 -0.29 -20.49
C ALA A 57 -3.08 -0.10 -19.91
N ASP A 58 -3.25 -0.20 -18.60
CA ASP A 58 -4.51 0.08 -17.89
C ASP A 58 -4.69 1.56 -17.56
N GLY A 59 -3.76 2.42 -17.99
CA GLY A 59 -3.79 3.86 -17.79
C GLY A 59 -3.49 4.30 -16.36
N ARG A 60 -2.90 3.44 -15.52
CA ARG A 60 -2.53 3.76 -14.14
C ARG A 60 -1.02 3.77 -13.93
N GLU A 61 -0.59 4.60 -12.99
CA GLU A 61 0.76 4.52 -12.43
C GLU A 61 0.87 3.28 -11.55
N SER A 62 2.04 2.65 -11.55
CA SER A 62 2.36 1.51 -10.66
C SER A 62 3.38 1.87 -9.57
N ASP A 63 3.89 3.11 -9.60
CA ASP A 63 4.82 3.68 -8.62
C ASP A 63 4.38 5.10 -8.29
N LEU A 64 4.10 5.38 -7.00
CA LEU A 64 3.70 6.71 -6.53
C LEU A 64 4.81 7.77 -6.68
N PHE A 65 6.05 7.33 -6.89
CA PHE A 65 7.20 8.21 -7.10
C PHE A 65 7.60 8.36 -8.57
N ALA A 66 6.82 7.78 -9.51
CA ALA A 66 7.07 7.92 -10.93
C ALA A 66 7.16 9.41 -11.32
N GLY A 67 8.20 9.78 -12.07
CA GLY A 67 8.45 11.17 -12.48
C GLY A 67 9.16 12.05 -11.43
N ILE A 68 9.40 11.56 -10.21
CA ILE A 68 10.17 12.28 -9.20
C ILE A 68 11.66 11.94 -9.34
N THR A 69 12.46 12.93 -9.75
CA THR A 69 13.93 12.80 -9.66
C THR A 69 14.38 13.14 -8.25
N THR A 70 15.17 12.26 -7.63
CA THR A 70 15.88 12.61 -6.41
C THR A 70 16.87 13.73 -6.73
N ALA A 71 16.61 14.95 -6.26
CA ALA A 71 17.66 15.97 -6.22
C ALA A 71 18.84 15.39 -5.41
N PRO A 72 20.11 15.56 -5.83
CA PRO A 72 21.25 15.10 -5.06
C PRO A 72 21.10 15.63 -3.64
N GLY A 73 20.98 14.72 -2.67
CA GLY A 73 20.68 15.06 -1.30
C GLY A 73 21.68 16.08 -0.77
N SER A 74 21.18 17.08 -0.07
CA SER A 74 21.95 17.83 0.91
C SER A 74 22.33 16.84 2.02
N GLY A 75 23.33 16.01 1.76
CA GLY A 75 23.91 15.12 2.74
C GLY A 75 24.56 15.97 3.81
N VAL A 76 24.06 15.87 5.04
CA VAL A 76 24.84 16.26 6.21
C VAL A 76 26.12 15.41 6.18
N THR A 77 27.22 16.04 5.79
CA THR A 77 28.56 15.49 5.95
C THR A 77 28.80 15.36 7.45
N SER A 78 29.04 14.12 7.90
CA SER A 78 29.55 13.87 9.25
C SER A 78 31.03 14.22 9.36
#